data_AF-T1EPQ5-F1
#
_entry.id   AF-T1EPQ5-F1
#
_cell.length_a   1.000
_cell.length_b   1.000
_cell.length_c   1.000
_cell.angle_alpha   90.00
_cell.angle_beta   90.00
_cell.angle_gamma   90.00
#
_symmetry.space_group_name_H-M   'P 1'
#
loop_
_entity.id
_entity.type
_entity.pdbx_description
1 polymer ?
#
loop_
_entity_poly.entity_id
_entity_poly.type
_entity_poly.pdbx_seq_one_letter_code
_entity_poly.pdbx_strand_id
1 'polypeptide(L)'
;MILSTSETIHTHLNEPATLKCYLSGQEKRHLSTGPSGDENKNYQLFWFHNGEIVYRGVKKIKNGLILKKKIRRKDVGVYTCKAFNNGKVFATANSTVKVKPTPSVAGPGKFRGHTRSCDHVDYCINGGTCTFIPKLNRKTCKCKKGFEGLRCEEKLTGQRSKQKFFVFKL
;
A
#
# COMPACT_ATOMS: atom_id res chain seq x y z
N MET A 1 35.14 10.99 -3.00
CA MET A 1 33.72 11.43 -2.89
C MET A 1 32.85 10.20 -2.97
N ILE A 2 31.98 10.00 -1.98
CA ILE A 2 31.05 8.86 -1.97
C ILE A 2 29.64 9.41 -2.24
N LEU A 3 28.77 8.65 -2.90
CA LEU A 3 27.34 8.96 -2.95
C LEU A 3 26.64 8.22 -1.82
N SER A 4 25.73 8.89 -1.15
CA SER A 4 24.82 8.29 -0.19
C SER A 4 23.38 8.56 -0.61
N THR A 5 22.53 7.56 -0.44
CA THR A 5 21.08 7.70 -0.52
C THR A 5 20.49 7.48 0.87
N SER A 6 19.26 7.94 1.08
CA SER A 6 18.48 7.40 2.20
C SER A 6 18.44 5.87 2.13
N GLU A 7 18.44 5.21 3.27
CA GLU A 7 18.20 3.77 3.38
C GLU A 7 16.79 3.40 2.88
N THR A 8 16.33 2.17 3.15
CA THR A 8 15.01 1.70 2.76
C THR A 8 13.91 2.71 3.14
N ILE A 9 13.24 3.26 2.13
CA ILE A 9 12.11 4.17 2.33
C ILE A 9 10.85 3.33 2.48
N HIS A 10 10.20 3.50 3.62
CA HIS A 10 8.92 2.88 3.91
C HIS A 10 7.77 3.89 3.73
N THR A 11 6.87 3.64 2.78
CA THR A 11 5.75 4.56 2.42
C THR A 11 4.44 3.80 2.23
N HIS A 12 3.28 4.46 2.21
CA HIS A 12 1.99 3.83 1.88
C HIS A 12 1.57 4.07 0.42
N LEU A 13 0.59 3.30 -0.07
CA LEU A 13 -0.01 3.55 -1.38
C LEU A 13 -0.71 4.90 -1.39
N ASN A 14 -0.65 5.59 -2.53
CA ASN A 14 -1.20 6.93 -2.78
C ASN A 14 -0.58 8.08 -1.97
N GLU A 15 0.42 7.80 -1.13
CA GLU A 15 1.23 8.83 -0.50
C GLU A 15 2.45 9.18 -1.36
N PRO A 16 3.02 10.39 -1.26
CA PRO A 16 4.28 10.71 -1.92
C PRO A 16 5.46 10.06 -1.19
N ALA A 17 6.51 9.71 -1.93
CA ALA A 17 7.80 9.32 -1.36
C ALA A 17 8.92 10.19 -1.93
N THR A 18 9.87 10.58 -1.08
CA THR A 18 11.00 11.41 -1.50
C THR A 18 12.29 10.62 -1.39
N LEU A 19 12.93 10.37 -2.53
CA LEU A 19 14.27 9.80 -2.59
C LEU A 19 15.29 10.93 -2.58
N LYS A 20 16.21 10.88 -1.63
CA LYS A 20 17.30 11.86 -1.56
C LYS A 20 18.62 11.15 -1.84
N CYS A 21 19.47 11.82 -2.62
CA CYS A 21 20.79 11.35 -2.99
C CYS A 21 21.76 12.51 -2.82
N TYR A 22 22.81 12.27 -2.06
CA TYR A 22 23.79 13.27 -1.70
C TYR A 22 25.18 12.74 -2.00
N LEU A 23 26.10 13.62 -2.38
CA LEU A 23 27.50 13.30 -2.26
C LEU A 23 27.86 13.36 -0.78
N SER A 24 28.14 12.23 -0.15
CA SER A 24 28.70 12.19 1.19
C SER A 24 30.13 12.74 1.12
N GLY A 25 30.27 14.00 1.52
CA GLY A 25 31.52 14.49 2.08
C GLY A 25 31.59 14.01 3.52
N GLN A 26 32.22 12.87 3.78
CA GLN A 26 32.67 12.56 5.15
C GLN A 26 33.85 13.45 5.60
N GLU A 27 34.09 14.59 4.93
CA GLU A 27 34.80 15.74 5.47
C GLU A 27 34.08 17.05 5.11
N LYS A 28 32.90 17.30 5.68
CA LYS A 28 32.33 18.67 5.71
C LYS A 28 33.09 19.63 6.65
N ARG A 29 34.31 19.29 7.10
CA ARG A 29 35.12 20.10 8.02
C ARG A 29 36.39 20.73 7.42
N HIS A 30 36.69 20.52 6.12
CA HIS A 30 37.83 21.18 5.46
C HIS A 30 37.47 21.96 4.17
N LEU A 31 36.19 22.27 3.94
CA LEU A 31 35.76 23.07 2.78
C LEU A 31 34.80 24.20 3.15
N SER A 32 35.13 24.90 4.22
CA SER A 32 34.90 26.33 4.37
C SER A 32 36.28 26.95 4.13
N THR A 33 36.62 27.54 3.00
CA THR A 33 35.99 28.71 2.37
C THR A 33 36.66 28.95 1.01
N GLY A 34 35.90 29.35 0.00
CA GLY A 34 36.43 29.98 -1.22
C GLY A 34 35.71 31.32 -1.43
N PRO A 35 36.37 32.38 -1.93
CA PRO A 35 35.82 33.75 -1.88
C PRO A 35 34.60 34.00 -2.78
N SER A 36 34.15 33.02 -3.57
CA SER A 36 33.14 33.23 -4.62
C SER A 36 31.88 32.36 -4.51
N GLY A 37 31.74 31.47 -3.52
CA GLY A 37 30.46 30.80 -3.22
C GLY A 37 29.81 29.96 -4.34
N ASP A 38 30.46 29.78 -5.50
CA ASP A 38 29.92 29.03 -6.62
C ASP A 38 30.37 27.56 -6.58
N GLU A 39 29.44 26.66 -6.22
CA GLU A 39 29.59 25.22 -6.38
C GLU A 39 29.69 24.88 -7.89
N ASN A 40 30.91 24.84 -8.43
CA ASN A 40 31.14 24.46 -9.83
C ASN A 40 30.86 22.94 -10.03
N LYS A 41 29.58 22.59 -10.24
CA LYS A 41 29.11 21.20 -10.40
C LYS A 41 29.17 20.77 -11.86
N ASN A 42 30.34 20.36 -12.35
CA ASN A 42 30.45 19.62 -13.61
C ASN A 42 30.01 18.14 -13.44
N TYR A 43 28.94 17.87 -12.70
CA TYR A 43 28.42 16.53 -12.55
C TYR A 43 26.89 16.49 -12.65
N GLN A 44 26.39 15.38 -13.19
CA GLN A 44 24.97 15.14 -13.40
C GLN A 44 24.53 13.91 -12.60
N LEU A 45 23.36 14.00 -11.97
CA LEU A 45 22.75 12.88 -11.24
C LEU A 45 21.67 12.23 -12.09
N PHE A 46 21.75 10.91 -12.19
CA PHE A 46 20.76 10.06 -12.86
C PHE A 46 20.17 9.06 -11.89
N TRP A 47 18.88 8.78 -12.06
CA TRP A 47 18.16 7.81 -11.26
C TRP A 47 17.65 6.67 -12.12
N PHE A 48 17.73 5.47 -11.56
CA PHE A 48 17.25 4.24 -12.17
C PHE A 48 16.27 3.56 -11.21
N HIS A 49 15.22 2.96 -11.74
CA HIS A 49 14.27 2.12 -11.01
C HIS A 49 14.36 0.72 -11.59
N ASN A 50 14.75 -0.25 -10.77
CA ASN A 50 15.00 -1.64 -11.18
C ASN A 50 15.97 -1.76 -12.38
N GLY A 51 16.93 -0.85 -12.48
CA GLY A 51 17.93 -0.81 -13.56
C GLY A 51 17.55 0.04 -14.77
N GLU A 52 16.30 0.52 -14.87
CA GLU A 52 15.85 1.37 -15.97
C GLU A 52 15.85 2.85 -15.59
N ILE A 53 16.25 3.71 -16.53
CA ILE A 53 16.37 5.15 -16.30
C ILE A 53 15.00 5.81 -16.10
N VAL A 54 14.88 6.59 -15.02
CA VAL A 54 13.63 7.24 -14.63
C VAL A 54 13.52 8.63 -15.26
N TYR A 55 12.80 8.74 -16.38
CA TYR A 55 12.60 10.02 -17.09
C TYR A 55 11.28 10.75 -16.75
N ARG A 56 10.20 10.02 -16.42
CA ARG A 56 8.82 10.57 -16.36
C ARG A 56 8.21 10.52 -14.95
N GLY A 57 7.48 11.58 -14.57
CA GLY A 57 6.67 11.62 -13.34
C GLY A 57 7.44 11.88 -12.05
N VAL A 58 8.64 12.47 -12.15
CA VAL A 58 9.53 12.81 -11.03
C VAL A 58 9.80 14.31 -11.03
N LYS A 59 9.65 14.96 -9.87
CA LYS A 59 10.07 16.36 -9.69
C LYS A 59 11.52 16.35 -9.18
N LYS A 60 12.43 16.92 -9.97
CA LYS A 60 13.83 17.14 -9.55
C LYS A 60 13.88 18.19 -8.44
N ILE A 61 14.66 17.92 -7.40
CA ILE A 61 15.03 18.89 -6.36
C ILE A 61 16.56 18.99 -6.30
N LYS A 62 17.08 20.05 -5.64
CA LYS A 62 18.51 20.42 -5.63
C LYS A 62 19.47 19.24 -5.38
N ASN A 63 19.07 18.22 -4.60
CA ASN A 63 19.85 17.00 -4.31
C ASN A 63 18.95 15.73 -4.22
N GLY A 64 18.01 15.53 -5.14
CA GLY A 64 17.12 14.37 -5.07
C GLY A 64 15.95 14.38 -6.04
N LEU A 65 15.07 13.40 -5.88
CA LEU A 65 13.84 13.28 -6.65
C LEU A 65 12.65 13.10 -5.72
N ILE A 66 11.58 13.84 -5.99
CA ILE A 66 10.27 13.52 -5.43
C ILE A 66 9.61 12.53 -6.39
N LEU A 67 9.46 11.29 -5.95
CA LEU A 67 8.68 10.28 -6.65
C LEU A 67 7.20 10.67 -6.50
N LYS A 68 6.50 10.74 -7.65
CA LYS A 68 5.04 10.83 -7.85
C LYS A 68 4.22 11.17 -6.60
N LYS A 69 3.42 12.24 -6.68
CA LYS A 69 2.44 12.68 -5.66
C LYS A 69 1.52 11.57 -5.11
N LYS A 70 1.44 10.41 -5.78
CA LYS A 70 0.71 9.19 -5.39
C LYS A 70 1.53 7.93 -5.76
N ILE A 71 2.14 7.25 -4.80
CA ILE A 71 2.89 6.00 -4.99
C ILE A 71 1.95 4.82 -5.31
N ARG A 72 2.32 3.98 -6.28
CA ARG A 72 1.59 2.76 -6.67
C ARG A 72 2.46 1.52 -6.44
N ARG A 73 1.84 0.33 -6.49
CA ARG A 73 2.57 -0.96 -6.39
C ARG A 73 3.72 -1.08 -7.38
N LYS A 74 3.54 -0.56 -8.60
CA LYS A 74 4.59 -0.55 -9.64
C LYS A 74 5.77 0.39 -9.34
N ASP A 75 5.64 1.30 -8.38
CA ASP A 75 6.71 2.20 -7.96
C ASP A 75 7.56 1.57 -6.82
N VAL A 76 7.25 0.34 -6.39
CA VAL A 76 8.07 -0.45 -5.46
C VAL A 76 9.29 -0.99 -6.19
N GLY A 77 10.45 -0.99 -5.53
CA GLY A 77 11.65 -1.58 -6.09
C GLY A 77 12.94 -0.91 -5.63
N VAL A 78 14.02 -1.24 -6.33
CA VAL A 78 15.35 -0.69 -6.07
C VAL A 78 15.54 0.57 -6.91
N TYR A 79 15.90 1.65 -6.24
CA TYR A 79 16.23 2.93 -6.84
C TYR A 79 17.72 3.20 -6.71
N THR A 80 18.38 3.40 -7.85
CA THR A 80 19.82 3.61 -7.93
C THR A 80 20.09 5.04 -8.37
N CYS A 81 20.87 5.77 -7.59
CA CYS A 81 21.39 7.09 -7.94
C CYS A 81 22.83 6.94 -8.44
N LYS A 82 23.12 7.46 -9.63
CA LYS A 82 24.45 7.47 -10.23
C LYS A 82 24.88 8.90 -10.52
N ALA A 83 26.12 9.25 -10.16
CA ALA A 83 26.71 10.53 -10.52
C ALA A 83 27.69 10.38 -11.68
N PHE A 84 27.56 11.25 -12.67
CA PHE A 84 28.36 11.28 -13.87
C PHE A 84 29.15 12.58 -13.95
N ASN A 85 30.42 12.49 -14.32
CA ASN A 85 31.26 13.63 -14.66
C ASN A 85 31.88 13.34 -16.03
N ASN A 86 31.71 14.24 -16.99
CA ASN A 86 32.17 14.07 -18.38
C ASN A 86 31.78 12.69 -18.98
N GLY A 87 30.56 12.23 -18.71
CA GLY A 87 30.03 10.96 -19.22
C GLY A 87 30.48 9.69 -18.47
N LYS A 88 31.39 9.79 -17.49
CA LYS A 88 31.84 8.64 -16.68
C LYS A 88 31.13 8.59 -15.33
N VAL A 89 30.63 7.41 -14.96
CA VAL A 89 30.12 7.15 -13.62
C VAL A 89 31.28 7.17 -12.64
N PHE A 90 31.24 8.06 -11.65
CA PHE A 90 32.28 8.14 -10.62
C PHE A 90 31.78 7.76 -9.22
N ALA A 91 30.47 7.65 -9.03
CA ALA A 91 29.88 7.15 -7.79
C ALA A 91 28.47 6.59 -8.04
N THR A 92 28.05 5.62 -7.23
CA THR A 92 26.71 4.98 -7.28
C THR A 92 26.23 4.70 -5.86
N ALA A 93 24.93 4.88 -5.61
CA ALA A 93 24.28 4.56 -4.34
C ALA A 93 22.87 4.00 -4.57
N ASN A 94 22.46 3.06 -3.71
CA ASN A 94 21.19 2.35 -3.83
C ASN A 94 20.27 2.63 -2.63
N SER A 95 18.99 2.86 -2.91
CA SER A 95 17.90 2.92 -1.94
C SER A 95 16.79 1.97 -2.37
N THR A 96 16.03 1.43 -1.42
CA THR A 96 14.87 0.58 -1.74
C THR A 96 13.60 1.29 -1.31
N VAL A 97 12.59 1.36 -2.19
CA VAL A 97 11.25 1.81 -1.80
C VAL A 97 10.41 0.59 -1.49
N LYS A 98 9.98 0.46 -0.24
CA LYS A 98 9.02 -0.56 0.20
C LYS A 98 7.70 0.11 0.55
N VAL A 99 6.61 -0.46 0.05
CA VAL A 99 5.29 -0.07 0.50
C VAL A 99 5.04 -0.78 1.83
N LYS A 100 4.87 0.00 2.91
CA LYS A 100 4.30 -0.51 4.14
C LYS A 100 2.93 -1.08 3.80
N PRO A 101 2.59 -2.30 4.29
CA PRO A 101 1.21 -2.72 4.28
C PRO A 101 0.44 -1.54 4.86
N THR A 102 -0.52 -1.01 4.09
CA THR A 102 -1.49 -0.11 4.71
C THR A 102 -2.01 -0.91 5.89
N PRO A 103 -1.85 -0.43 7.14
CA PRO A 103 -2.57 -1.05 8.23
C PRO A 103 -4.00 -1.10 7.71
N SER A 104 -4.57 -2.30 7.67
CA SER A 104 -6.00 -2.46 7.54
C SER A 104 -6.57 -1.86 8.82
N VAL A 105 -6.51 -0.53 8.94
CA VAL A 105 -7.34 0.21 9.84
C VAL A 105 -8.70 -0.18 9.31
N ALA A 106 -9.37 -1.04 10.07
CA ALA A 106 -10.80 -1.08 10.15
C ALA A 106 -11.27 0.33 10.60
N GLY A 107 -10.98 1.32 9.76
CA GLY A 107 -11.40 2.69 9.81
C GLY A 107 -12.50 2.82 8.77
N PRO A 108 -13.37 3.83 8.91
CA PRO A 108 -14.68 3.85 8.28
C PRO A 108 -14.53 4.05 6.77
N GLY A 109 -14.29 2.95 6.06
CA GLY A 109 -14.51 2.90 4.63
C GLY A 109 -15.94 3.35 4.38
N LYS A 110 -16.10 4.32 3.48
CA LYS A 110 -17.35 4.59 2.78
C LYS A 110 -17.75 3.32 2.01
N PHE A 111 -18.22 2.31 2.74
CA PHE A 111 -19.08 1.29 2.18
C PHE A 111 -20.44 1.97 2.06
N ARG A 112 -20.94 2.10 0.83
CA ARG A 112 -22.37 2.33 0.58
C ARG A 112 -23.14 1.06 0.98
N GLY A 113 -23.01 0.67 2.25
CA GLY A 113 -23.46 -0.59 2.82
C GLY A 113 -23.13 -0.60 4.31
N HIS A 114 -24.14 -0.77 5.15
CA HIS A 114 -24.05 -0.73 6.62
C HIS A 114 -23.38 -1.98 7.25
N THR A 115 -22.68 -2.79 6.45
CA THR A 115 -22.17 -4.12 6.82
C THR A 115 -20.75 -4.36 6.26
N ARG A 116 -19.88 -5.03 7.03
CA ARG A 116 -18.53 -5.48 6.62
C ARG A 116 -18.40 -7.00 6.72
N SER A 117 -17.42 -7.62 6.07
CA SER A 117 -17.12 -9.05 6.29
C SER A 117 -16.57 -9.26 7.71
N CYS A 118 -16.90 -10.40 8.33
CA CYS A 118 -16.41 -10.75 9.67
C CYS A 118 -14.92 -11.09 9.66
N ASP A 119 -14.23 -10.79 10.75
CA ASP A 119 -12.79 -11.10 10.93
C ASP A 119 -12.55 -12.61 11.18
N HIS A 120 -13.58 -13.34 11.63
CA HIS A 120 -13.57 -14.80 11.81
C HIS A 120 -14.56 -15.47 10.84
N VAL A 121 -14.04 -16.39 10.03
CA VAL A 121 -14.80 -17.07 8.95
C VAL A 121 -15.74 -18.15 9.51
N ASP A 122 -15.50 -18.64 10.74
CA ASP A 122 -16.21 -19.80 11.31
C ASP A 122 -17.49 -19.46 12.10
N TYR A 123 -17.90 -18.19 12.12
CA TYR A 123 -19.15 -17.81 12.80
C TYR A 123 -20.38 -18.36 12.06
N CYS A 124 -20.40 -18.31 10.73
CA CYS A 124 -21.47 -18.92 9.93
C CYS A 124 -21.01 -20.30 9.47
N ILE A 125 -21.74 -21.34 9.88
CA ILE A 125 -21.41 -22.72 9.52
C ILE A 125 -22.11 -23.12 8.22
N ASN A 126 -21.83 -24.34 7.73
CA ASN A 126 -22.38 -24.88 6.49
C ASN A 126 -22.16 -23.98 5.26
N GLY A 127 -21.04 -23.24 5.25
CA GLY A 127 -20.62 -22.37 4.15
C GLY A 127 -21.43 -21.07 4.01
N GLY A 128 -22.08 -20.60 5.08
CA GLY A 128 -22.73 -19.29 5.11
C GLY A 128 -21.76 -18.11 5.02
N THR A 129 -22.24 -16.96 4.56
CA THR A 129 -21.44 -15.73 4.49
C THR A 129 -21.67 -14.87 5.73
N CYS A 130 -20.59 -14.53 6.45
CA CYS A 130 -20.66 -13.71 7.65
C CYS A 130 -20.56 -12.21 7.34
N THR A 131 -21.49 -11.43 7.90
CA THR A 131 -21.48 -9.96 7.86
C THR A 131 -21.53 -9.38 9.27
N PHE A 132 -20.75 -8.35 9.54
CA PHE A 132 -20.72 -7.61 10.79
C PHE A 132 -21.35 -6.23 10.60
N ILE A 133 -22.25 -5.86 11.51
CA ILE A 133 -22.97 -4.58 11.56
C ILE A 133 -22.34 -3.75 12.70
N PRO A 134 -21.46 -2.77 12.40
CA PRO A 134 -20.74 -2.04 13.44
C PRO A 134 -21.66 -1.27 14.40
N LYS A 135 -22.75 -0.69 13.88
CA LYS A 135 -23.71 0.09 14.69
C LYS A 135 -24.36 -0.70 15.82
N LEU A 136 -24.53 -2.00 15.63
CA LEU A 136 -25.15 -2.89 16.62
C LEU A 136 -24.13 -3.80 17.31
N ASN A 137 -22.85 -3.68 16.93
CA ASN A 137 -21.79 -4.60 17.31
C ASN A 137 -22.19 -6.09 17.12
N ARG A 138 -22.93 -6.39 16.03
CA ARG A 138 -23.58 -7.69 15.82
C ARG A 138 -23.13 -8.35 14.53
N LYS A 139 -22.95 -9.68 14.55
CA LYS A 139 -22.72 -10.53 13.37
C LYS A 139 -24.02 -11.14 12.87
N THR A 140 -24.16 -11.26 11.56
CA THR A 140 -25.33 -11.84 10.86
C THR A 140 -24.86 -12.75 9.73
N CYS A 141 -25.50 -13.91 9.59
CA CYS A 141 -25.17 -14.90 8.57
C CYS A 141 -26.16 -14.88 7.40
N LYS A 142 -25.63 -14.95 6.17
CA LYS A 142 -26.41 -15.28 4.98
C LYS A 142 -26.22 -16.77 4.66
N CYS A 143 -27.25 -17.56 4.90
CA CYS A 143 -27.20 -19.01 4.74
C CYS A 143 -27.28 -19.46 3.28
N LYS A 144 -26.59 -20.55 2.97
CA LYS A 144 -26.71 -21.24 1.68
C LYS A 144 -28.06 -21.96 1.61
N LYS A 145 -28.52 -22.23 0.38
CA LYS A 145 -29.77 -22.97 0.14
C LYS A 145 -29.73 -24.31 0.90
N GLY A 146 -30.81 -24.60 1.62
CA GLY A 146 -30.91 -25.81 2.43
C GLY A 146 -30.50 -25.65 3.90
N PHE A 147 -30.09 -24.44 4.32
CA PHE A 147 -29.74 -24.16 5.72
C PHE A 147 -30.40 -22.87 6.24
N GLU A 148 -30.73 -22.86 7.54
CA GLU A 148 -31.30 -21.74 8.28
C GLU A 148 -30.73 -21.67 9.72
N GLY A 149 -31.26 -20.77 10.54
CA GLY A 149 -30.73 -20.49 11.89
C GLY A 149 -29.80 -19.28 11.93
N LEU A 150 -29.46 -18.81 13.13
CA LEU A 150 -28.66 -17.59 13.33
C LEU A 150 -27.24 -17.72 12.75
N ARG A 151 -26.73 -18.95 12.72
CA ARG A 151 -25.40 -19.33 12.24
C ARG A 151 -25.45 -20.32 11.08
N CYS A 152 -26.61 -20.56 10.47
CA CYS A 152 -26.83 -21.55 9.41
C CYS A 152 -26.64 -23.01 9.87
N GLU A 153 -26.95 -23.27 11.13
CA GLU A 153 -26.80 -24.54 11.82
C GLU A 153 -27.92 -25.55 11.50
N GLU A 154 -29.10 -25.05 11.12
CA GLU A 154 -30.28 -25.87 10.90
C GLU A 154 -30.40 -26.25 9.43
N LYS A 155 -30.75 -27.51 9.13
CA LYS A 155 -31.01 -27.96 7.76
C LYS A 155 -32.48 -27.75 7.43
N LEU A 156 -32.76 -27.01 6.37
CA LEU A 156 -34.10 -26.88 5.81
C LEU A 156 -34.55 -28.25 5.27
N THR A 157 -35.23 -29.02 6.11
CA THR A 157 -35.93 -30.23 5.69
C THR A 157 -37.26 -29.76 5.09
N GLY A 158 -37.35 -29.80 3.77
CA GLY A 158 -38.54 -29.34 3.05
C GLY A 158 -39.74 -30.21 3.39
N GLN A 159 -40.65 -29.70 4.23
CA GLN A 159 -42.12 -29.71 4.16
C GLN A 159 -42.73 -29.71 5.57
N ARG A 160 -43.02 -28.53 6.13
CA ARG A 160 -44.36 -28.39 6.70
C ARG A 160 -45.27 -28.12 5.52
N SER A 161 -45.95 -29.17 5.05
CA SER A 161 -47.18 -29.01 4.27
C SER A 161 -47.93 -27.82 4.84
N LYS A 162 -48.32 -26.88 3.98
CA LYS A 162 -49.52 -26.10 4.28
C LYS A 162 -50.60 -27.15 4.51
N GLN A 163 -50.84 -27.50 5.77
CA GLN A 163 -52.08 -28.12 6.18
C GLN A 163 -53.11 -27.03 5.93
N LYS A 164 -53.52 -26.89 4.67
CA LYS A 164 -54.87 -26.42 4.35
C LYS A 164 -55.75 -27.39 5.12
N PHE A 165 -56.22 -26.98 6.29
CA PHE A 165 -57.40 -27.55 6.89
C PHE A 165 -58.53 -27.32 5.86
N PHE A 166 -58.67 -28.26 4.93
CA PHE A 166 -59.94 -28.50 4.29
C PHE A 166 -60.81 -29.14 5.35
N VAL A 167 -61.55 -28.30 6.08
CA VAL A 167 -62.68 -28.78 6.87
C VAL A 167 -63.75 -29.22 5.87
N PHE A 168 -63.79 -30.52 5.57
CA PHE A 168 -65.00 -31.16 5.06
C PHE A 168 -65.70 -31.87 6.22
N LYS A 169 -66.82 -31.25 6.61
CA LYS A 169 -68.01 -31.76 7.28
C LYS A 169 -68.07 -33.25 7.64
N LEU A 170 -68.55 -33.50 8.85
CA LEU A 170 -69.84 -34.16 9.06
C LEU A 170 -70.77 -33.17 9.79
#